data_AF-B6G8Y0-F1
#
_entry.id   AF-B6G8Y0-F1
#
_cell.length_a   1.000
_cell.length_b   1.000
_cell.length_c   1.000
_cell.angle_alpha   90.00
_cell.angle_beta   90.00
_cell.angle_gamma   90.00
#
_symmetry.space_group_name_H-M   'P 1'
#
loop_
_entity.id
_entity.type
_entity.pdbx_description
1 polymer ?
#
loop_
_entity_poly.entity_id
_entity_poly.type
_entity_poly.pdbx_seq_one_letter_code
_entity_poly.pdbx_strand_id
1 'polypeptide(L)'
;MILFPAIDLIDGKVVRLERGDRGRMKVYSDDPVAIAREFSQAGARWIHVVDLSAAFGEDDGACAANMRAIRSICSIGGLSIDVGGGVRSLARIDQLAAAGAKRIALGTVLVTEPGFAEVAARGFGELLVADVAARDGQVKVNGWRDGVGRSCDEVVSELASLGFKHLVFTDIARDGMQTGIDVDAYRSVARVAGFPVVASGGISTLEDIRALAAAGPEVIEGAITGRALYEGSFTLDQALDAATGR
;
A
#
# COMPACT_ATOMS: atom_id res chain seq x y z
N MET A 1 -13.78 -7.74 4.63
CA MET A 1 -12.63 -6.84 4.44
C MET A 1 -11.63 -7.51 3.49
N ILE A 2 -10.97 -6.77 2.59
CA ILE A 2 -9.91 -7.32 1.72
C ILE A 2 -8.60 -7.42 2.51
N LEU A 3 -7.83 -8.50 2.34
CA LEU A 3 -6.42 -8.52 2.76
C LEU A 3 -5.50 -8.37 1.56
N PHE A 4 -4.52 -7.48 1.73
CA PHE A 4 -3.46 -7.19 0.79
C PHE A 4 -2.13 -7.64 1.40
N PRO A 5 -1.74 -8.92 1.30
CA PRO A 5 -0.37 -9.32 1.59
C PRO A 5 0.59 -8.47 0.74
N ALA A 6 1.63 -7.93 1.37
CA ALA A 6 2.52 -6.96 0.74
C ALA A 6 3.81 -7.60 0.20
N ILE A 7 4.29 -7.14 -0.95
CA ILE A 7 5.60 -7.47 -1.52
C ILE A 7 6.36 -6.17 -1.80
N ASP A 8 7.43 -5.90 -1.06
CA ASP A 8 8.31 -4.77 -1.37
C ASP A 8 9.44 -5.24 -2.29
N LEU A 9 9.74 -4.48 -3.35
CA LEU A 9 10.71 -4.85 -4.38
C LEU A 9 11.89 -3.89 -4.43
N ILE A 10 13.11 -4.42 -4.38
CA ILE A 10 14.34 -3.70 -4.74
C ILE A 10 15.15 -4.60 -5.68
N ASP A 11 15.54 -4.07 -6.84
CA ASP A 11 16.38 -4.77 -7.82
C ASP A 11 15.85 -6.17 -8.18
N GLY A 12 14.53 -6.27 -8.35
CA GLY A 12 13.84 -7.51 -8.69
C GLY A 12 13.73 -8.52 -7.53
N LYS A 13 14.13 -8.15 -6.31
CA LYS A 13 14.10 -9.02 -5.12
C LYS A 13 13.02 -8.60 -4.14
N VAL A 14 12.47 -9.57 -3.44
CA VAL A 14 11.55 -9.34 -2.32
C VAL A 14 12.34 -8.95 -1.10
N VAL A 15 12.04 -7.77 -0.57
CA VAL A 15 12.76 -7.20 0.58
C VAL A 15 11.80 -6.74 1.66
N ARG A 16 12.34 -6.40 2.82
CA ARG A 16 11.64 -5.59 3.83
C ARG A 16 12.61 -4.58 4.41
N LEU A 17 12.09 -3.38 4.66
CA LEU A 17 12.81 -2.32 5.36
C LEU A 17 12.39 -2.32 6.83
N GLU A 18 13.35 -2.26 7.75
CA GLU A 18 13.02 -1.97 9.15
C GLU A 18 12.66 -0.49 9.29
N ARG A 19 11.40 -0.18 9.65
CA ARG A 19 10.89 1.21 9.80
C ARG A 19 11.09 2.10 8.56
N GLY A 20 11.03 1.51 7.37
CA GLY A 20 11.26 2.24 6.12
C GLY A 20 12.74 2.62 5.86
N ASP A 21 13.68 2.16 6.70
CA ASP A 21 15.10 2.46 6.55
C ASP A 21 15.76 1.49 5.55
N ARG A 22 16.23 2.06 4.43
CA ARG A 22 17.01 1.34 3.41
C ARG A 22 18.28 0.69 3.98
N GLY A 23 18.94 1.34 4.92
CA GLY A 23 20.15 0.81 5.55
C GLY A 23 19.92 -0.46 6.37
N ARG A 24 18.64 -0.76 6.68
CA ARG A 24 18.20 -1.92 7.44
C ARG A 24 17.27 -2.80 6.62
N MET A 25 17.73 -3.13 5.42
CA MET A 25 17.02 -3.99 4.48
C MET A 25 17.36 -5.47 4.72
N LYS A 26 16.35 -6.32 4.70
CA LYS A 26 16.50 -7.78 4.63
C LYS A 26 15.91 -8.28 3.31
N VAL A 27 16.66 -9.14 2.62
CA VAL A 27 16.17 -9.86 1.44
C VAL A 27 15.46 -11.13 1.92
N TYR A 28 14.24 -11.34 1.44
CA TYR A 28 13.42 -12.51 1.77
C TYR A 28 13.37 -13.52 0.63
N SER A 29 13.41 -13.08 -0.62
CA SER A 29 13.41 -13.94 -1.79
C SER A 29 14.00 -13.23 -3.00
N ASP A 30 14.68 -13.98 -3.87
CA ASP A 30 15.10 -13.53 -5.20
C ASP A 30 14.04 -13.85 -6.29
N ASP A 31 12.92 -14.48 -5.91
CA ASP A 31 11.80 -14.82 -6.80
C ASP A 31 10.48 -14.21 -6.30
N PRO A 32 10.15 -12.98 -6.71
CA PRO A 32 8.88 -12.34 -6.37
C PRO A 32 7.63 -13.07 -6.89
N VAL A 33 7.76 -13.79 -8.01
CA VAL A 33 6.64 -14.50 -8.62
C VAL A 33 6.28 -15.72 -7.80
N ALA A 34 7.28 -16.42 -7.25
CA ALA A 34 7.05 -17.51 -6.29
C ALA A 34 6.27 -17.02 -5.07
N ILE A 35 6.68 -15.91 -4.45
CA ILE A 35 5.99 -15.32 -3.29
C ILE A 35 4.54 -14.94 -3.63
N ALA A 36 4.31 -14.30 -4.78
CA ALA A 36 2.95 -13.96 -5.21
C ALA A 36 2.07 -15.21 -5.46
N ARG A 37 2.66 -16.29 -5.99
CA ARG A 37 1.96 -17.58 -6.15
C ARG A 37 1.64 -18.23 -4.83
N GLU A 38 2.54 -18.18 -3.84
CA GLU A 38 2.30 -18.68 -2.49
C GLU A 38 1.13 -17.94 -1.84
N PHE A 39 1.09 -16.60 -1.94
CA PHE A 39 -0.05 -15.82 -1.45
C PHE A 39 -1.35 -16.18 -2.16
N SER A 40 -1.32 -16.38 -3.47
CA SER A 40 -2.49 -16.83 -4.23
C SER A 40 -2.98 -18.21 -3.80
N GLN A 41 -2.07 -19.17 -3.61
CA GLN A 41 -2.38 -20.53 -3.17
C GLN A 41 -2.96 -20.55 -1.75
N ALA A 42 -2.51 -19.65 -0.88
CA ALA A 42 -3.07 -19.45 0.45
C ALA A 42 -4.44 -18.74 0.43
N GLY A 43 -4.92 -18.30 -0.74
CA GLY A 43 -6.28 -17.75 -0.91
C GLY A 43 -6.35 -16.24 -1.07
N ALA A 44 -5.23 -15.52 -1.12
CA ALA A 44 -5.25 -14.09 -1.41
C ALA A 44 -5.83 -13.82 -2.81
N ARG A 45 -6.65 -12.77 -2.91
CA ARG A 45 -7.23 -12.28 -4.17
C ARG A 45 -6.62 -10.96 -4.61
N TRP A 46 -5.99 -10.27 -3.67
CA TRP A 46 -5.25 -9.04 -3.87
C TRP A 46 -3.85 -9.17 -3.30
N ILE A 47 -2.88 -8.49 -3.92
CA ILE A 47 -1.52 -8.31 -3.40
C ILE A 47 -1.18 -6.82 -3.56
N HIS A 48 -0.59 -6.23 -2.54
CA HIS A 48 -0.02 -4.88 -2.62
C HIS A 48 1.48 -5.00 -2.92
N VAL A 49 1.95 -4.38 -4.01
CA VAL A 49 3.35 -4.45 -4.45
C VAL A 49 3.95 -3.05 -4.41
N VAL A 50 5.08 -2.89 -3.73
CA VAL A 50 5.77 -1.59 -3.62
C VAL A 50 7.07 -1.63 -4.42
N ASP A 51 7.16 -0.80 -5.47
CA ASP A 51 8.38 -0.57 -6.24
C ASP A 51 9.31 0.40 -5.48
N LEU A 52 10.11 -0.15 -4.56
CA LEU A 52 11.06 0.65 -3.78
C LEU A 52 12.24 1.13 -4.62
N SER A 53 12.61 0.43 -5.71
CA SER A 53 13.65 0.93 -6.62
C SER A 53 13.23 2.25 -7.26
N ALA A 54 12.01 2.33 -7.79
CA ALA A 54 11.47 3.59 -8.31
C ALA A 54 11.21 4.62 -7.20
N ALA A 55 10.79 4.18 -5.99
CA ALA A 55 10.57 5.08 -4.86
C ALA A 55 11.87 5.77 -4.42
N PHE A 56 12.98 5.03 -4.37
CA PHE A 56 14.30 5.54 -3.96
C PHE A 56 15.11 6.15 -5.10
N GLY A 57 14.70 5.98 -6.35
CA GLY A 57 15.44 6.50 -7.50
C GLY A 57 16.73 5.71 -7.75
N GLU A 58 16.64 4.38 -7.66
CA GLU A 58 17.72 3.48 -8.06
C GLU A 58 18.06 3.62 -9.54
N ASP A 59 19.17 3.02 -9.96
CA ASP A 59 19.55 2.98 -11.37
C ASP A 59 18.50 2.29 -12.27
N ASP A 60 18.62 2.53 -13.57
CA ASP A 60 17.71 2.01 -14.59
C ASP A 60 17.67 0.46 -14.61
N GLY A 61 18.77 -0.19 -14.23
CA GLY A 61 18.86 -1.64 -14.15
C GLY A 61 17.94 -2.20 -13.06
N ALA A 62 18.06 -1.66 -11.85
CA ALA A 62 17.23 -2.03 -10.70
C ALA A 62 15.74 -1.69 -10.94
N CYS A 63 15.46 -0.51 -11.49
CA CYS A 63 14.09 -0.12 -11.85
C CYS A 63 13.49 -1.05 -12.93
N ALA A 64 14.28 -1.44 -13.94
CA ALA A 64 13.85 -2.39 -14.95
C ALA A 64 13.64 -3.81 -14.37
N ALA A 65 14.44 -4.23 -13.39
CA ALA A 65 14.27 -5.50 -12.69
C ALA A 65 12.94 -5.54 -11.92
N ASN A 66 12.62 -4.49 -11.16
CA ASN A 66 11.33 -4.36 -10.49
C ASN A 66 10.16 -4.36 -11.48
N MET A 67 10.29 -3.64 -12.61
CA MET A 67 9.23 -3.61 -13.62
C MET A 67 8.95 -4.99 -14.24
N ARG A 68 10.01 -5.80 -14.47
CA ARG A 68 9.85 -7.19 -14.93
C ARG A 68 9.14 -8.06 -13.90
N ALA A 69 9.49 -7.91 -12.61
CA ALA A 69 8.82 -8.61 -11.52
C ALA A 69 7.32 -8.22 -11.44
N ILE A 70 7.01 -6.93 -11.43
CA ILE A 70 5.63 -6.41 -11.38
C ILE A 70 4.78 -6.97 -12.53
N ARG A 71 5.29 -6.92 -13.77
CA ARG A 71 4.59 -7.48 -14.94
C ARG A 71 4.34 -8.98 -14.78
N SER A 72 5.32 -9.71 -14.26
CA SER A 72 5.20 -11.15 -14.07
C SER A 72 4.17 -11.49 -12.98
N ILE A 73 4.14 -10.73 -11.88
CA ILE A 73 3.14 -10.87 -10.81
C ILE A 73 1.74 -10.55 -11.35
N CYS A 74 1.57 -9.47 -12.11
CA CYS A 74 0.28 -9.10 -12.72
C CYS A 74 -0.26 -10.14 -13.71
N SER A 75 0.61 -10.99 -14.27
CA SER A 75 0.21 -12.07 -15.17
C SER A 75 -0.36 -13.31 -14.45
N ILE A 76 -0.30 -13.36 -13.11
CA ILE A 76 -0.85 -14.49 -12.34
C ILE A 76 -2.38 -14.40 -12.36
N GLY A 77 -3.01 -15.38 -13.01
CA GLY A 77 -4.46 -15.45 -13.11
C GLY A 77 -5.16 -15.55 -11.75
N GLY A 78 -6.28 -14.85 -11.60
CA GLY A 78 -7.09 -14.84 -10.37
C GLY A 78 -6.62 -13.89 -9.27
N LEU A 79 -5.46 -13.25 -9.45
CA LEU A 79 -4.95 -12.20 -8.58
C LEU A 79 -5.19 -10.81 -9.18
N SER A 80 -5.56 -9.87 -8.32
CA SER A 80 -5.56 -8.44 -8.62
C SER A 80 -4.39 -7.77 -7.90
N ILE A 81 -3.66 -6.91 -8.58
CA ILE A 81 -2.45 -6.31 -8.03
C ILE A 81 -2.68 -4.81 -7.85
N ASP A 82 -2.43 -4.34 -6.64
CA ASP A 82 -2.30 -2.93 -6.30
C ASP A 82 -0.80 -2.58 -6.26
N VAL A 83 -0.37 -1.61 -7.06
CA VAL A 83 1.06 -1.27 -7.21
C VAL A 83 1.33 0.16 -6.76
N GLY A 84 2.22 0.32 -5.79
CA GLY A 84 2.74 1.61 -5.34
C GLY A 84 4.24 1.75 -5.57
N GLY A 85 4.80 2.90 -5.18
CA GLY A 85 6.24 3.17 -5.21
C GLY A 85 6.70 3.94 -6.45
N GLY A 86 7.22 5.15 -6.26
CA GLY A 86 7.89 5.93 -7.31
C GLY A 86 7.00 6.43 -8.46
N VAL A 87 5.67 6.36 -8.34
CA VAL A 87 4.73 6.83 -9.37
C VAL A 87 4.64 8.36 -9.33
N ARG A 88 5.37 9.03 -10.23
CA ARG A 88 5.49 10.51 -10.29
C ARG A 88 5.13 11.11 -11.65
N SER A 89 4.63 10.30 -12.58
CA SER A 89 4.30 10.74 -13.94
C SER A 89 3.14 9.93 -14.52
N LEU A 90 2.39 10.54 -15.44
CA LEU A 90 1.28 9.86 -16.13
C LEU A 90 1.80 8.67 -16.95
N ALA A 91 2.97 8.81 -17.57
CA ALA A 91 3.63 7.73 -18.29
C ALA A 91 3.93 6.51 -17.39
N ARG A 92 4.24 6.72 -16.09
CA ARG A 92 4.43 5.62 -15.15
C ARG A 92 3.11 4.93 -14.82
N ILE A 93 2.03 5.69 -14.68
CA ILE A 93 0.68 5.14 -14.50
C ILE A 93 0.31 4.26 -15.70
N ASP A 94 0.50 4.75 -16.93
CA ASP A 94 0.25 3.99 -18.16
C ASP A 94 1.08 2.70 -18.23
N GLN A 95 2.37 2.75 -17.87
CA GLN A 95 3.23 1.56 -17.86
C GLN A 95 2.74 0.49 -16.89
N LEU A 96 2.31 0.88 -15.69
CA LEU A 96 1.79 -0.04 -14.67
C LEU A 96 0.43 -0.60 -15.08
N ALA A 97 -0.45 0.24 -15.61
CA ALA A 97 -1.75 -0.17 -16.16
C ALA A 97 -1.56 -1.19 -17.30
N ALA A 98 -0.65 -0.91 -18.24
CA ALA A 98 -0.33 -1.81 -19.36
C ALA A 98 0.33 -3.12 -18.90
N ALA A 99 0.98 -3.13 -17.73
CA ALA A 99 1.51 -4.35 -17.13
C ALA A 99 0.43 -5.22 -16.46
N GLY A 100 -0.78 -4.68 -16.25
CA GLY A 100 -1.92 -5.38 -15.69
C GLY A 100 -2.27 -5.00 -14.25
N ALA A 101 -1.66 -3.94 -13.70
CA ALA A 101 -2.03 -3.42 -12.38
C ALA A 101 -3.53 -3.06 -12.35
N LYS A 102 -4.23 -3.49 -11.31
CA LYS A 102 -5.66 -3.20 -11.10
C LYS A 102 -5.89 -1.96 -10.28
N ARG A 103 -4.91 -1.59 -9.47
CA ARG A 103 -4.84 -0.34 -8.71
C ARG A 103 -3.40 0.18 -8.73
N ILE A 104 -3.27 1.50 -8.71
CA ILE A 104 -1.99 2.18 -8.70
C ILE A 104 -2.01 3.19 -7.56
N ALA A 105 -1.13 3.00 -6.58
CA ALA A 105 -1.01 3.84 -5.41
C ALA A 105 -0.03 4.99 -5.63
N LEU A 106 -0.48 6.22 -5.37
CA LEU A 106 0.28 7.45 -5.49
C LEU A 106 0.32 8.14 -4.14
N GLY A 107 1.51 8.41 -3.63
CA GLY A 107 1.70 9.08 -2.33
C GLY A 107 2.20 10.51 -2.49
N THR A 108 3.50 10.71 -2.28
CA THR A 108 4.16 12.03 -2.23
C THR A 108 3.72 13.01 -3.32
N VAL A 109 3.63 12.57 -4.58
CA VAL A 109 3.29 13.45 -5.71
C VAL A 109 1.89 14.06 -5.60
N LEU A 110 0.95 13.37 -4.93
CA LEU A 110 -0.39 13.90 -4.73
C LEU A 110 -0.42 15.12 -3.79
N VAL A 111 0.60 15.24 -2.93
CA VAL A 111 0.70 16.31 -1.94
C VAL A 111 1.62 17.43 -2.43
N THR A 112 2.71 17.08 -3.12
CA THR A 112 3.70 18.06 -3.57
C THR A 112 3.36 18.70 -4.91
N GLU A 113 2.56 18.04 -5.75
CA GLU A 113 2.20 18.50 -7.10
C GLU A 113 0.68 18.48 -7.33
N PRO A 114 -0.10 19.45 -6.79
CA PRO A 114 -1.56 19.44 -6.87
C PRO A 114 -2.11 19.39 -8.30
N GLY A 115 -1.47 20.08 -9.24
CA GLY A 115 -1.86 20.04 -10.65
C GLY A 115 -1.71 18.65 -11.28
N PHE A 116 -0.71 17.88 -10.85
CA PHE A 116 -0.58 16.48 -11.27
C PHE A 116 -1.71 15.63 -10.69
N ALA A 117 -2.06 15.81 -9.41
CA ALA A 117 -3.13 15.07 -8.76
C ALA A 117 -4.48 15.25 -9.48
N GLU A 118 -4.82 16.48 -9.87
CA GLU A 118 -6.04 16.80 -10.61
C GLU A 118 -6.05 16.12 -11.99
N VAL A 119 -4.95 16.20 -12.74
CA VAL A 119 -4.83 15.58 -14.07
C VAL A 119 -4.90 14.06 -13.97
N ALA A 120 -4.21 13.46 -12.99
CA ALA A 120 -4.19 12.02 -12.78
C ALA A 120 -5.60 11.50 -12.41
N ALA A 121 -6.28 12.16 -11.46
CA ALA A 121 -7.63 11.79 -11.04
C ALA A 121 -8.61 11.81 -12.22
N ARG A 122 -8.56 12.84 -13.07
CA ARG A 122 -9.40 12.94 -14.27
C ARG A 122 -9.06 11.89 -15.34
N GLY A 123 -7.79 11.59 -15.53
CA GLY A 123 -7.32 10.70 -16.59
C GLY A 123 -7.49 9.21 -16.27
N PHE A 124 -7.36 8.83 -15.01
CA PHE A 124 -7.26 7.42 -14.59
C PHE A 124 -8.32 6.97 -13.59
N GLY A 125 -9.05 7.90 -12.95
CA GLY A 125 -10.24 7.62 -12.15
C GLY A 125 -10.04 6.53 -11.09
N GLU A 126 -10.91 5.50 -11.13
CA GLU A 126 -10.95 4.39 -10.16
C GLU A 126 -9.70 3.51 -10.15
N LEU A 127 -8.80 3.65 -11.14
CA LEU A 127 -7.52 2.96 -11.14
C LEU A 127 -6.60 3.46 -10.01
N LEU A 128 -6.78 4.71 -9.57
CA LEU A 128 -5.86 5.36 -8.66
C LEU A 128 -6.26 5.17 -7.20
N VAL A 129 -5.24 4.95 -6.38
CA VAL A 129 -5.32 4.89 -4.92
C VAL A 129 -4.49 6.05 -4.37
N ALA A 130 -5.09 6.86 -3.52
CA ALA A 130 -4.34 7.83 -2.73
C ALA A 130 -3.58 7.07 -1.63
N ASP A 131 -2.28 7.26 -1.51
CA ASP A 131 -1.46 6.71 -0.42
C ASP A 131 -1.02 7.84 0.52
N VAL A 132 -1.74 7.98 1.63
CA VAL A 132 -1.51 9.04 2.60
C VAL A 132 -0.88 8.43 3.84
N ALA A 133 0.32 8.89 4.16
CA ALA A 133 1.01 8.49 5.38
C ALA A 133 1.10 9.69 6.33
N ALA A 134 0.67 9.51 7.57
CA ALA A 134 0.68 10.57 8.56
C ALA A 134 1.29 10.11 9.89
N ARG A 135 1.85 11.07 10.61
CA ARG A 135 2.33 10.93 11.98
C ARG A 135 1.82 12.11 12.79
N ASP A 136 1.19 11.84 13.93
CA ASP A 136 0.63 12.88 14.81
C ASP A 136 -0.34 13.82 14.04
N GLY A 137 -1.15 13.26 13.14
CA GLY A 137 -2.10 13.99 12.29
C GLY A 137 -1.47 14.81 11.16
N GLN A 138 -0.15 14.76 10.99
CA GLN A 138 0.60 15.51 9.98
C GLN A 138 1.08 14.60 8.86
N VAL A 139 0.83 15.00 7.61
CA VAL A 139 1.25 14.22 6.43
C VAL A 139 2.77 14.23 6.30
N LYS A 140 3.33 13.06 5.95
CA LYS A 140 4.74 12.89 5.63
C LYS A 140 4.92 12.46 4.17
N VAL A 141 5.94 13.00 3.52
CA VAL A 141 6.29 12.71 2.12
C VAL A 141 7.72 12.20 1.99
N ASN A 142 8.16 11.91 0.76
CA ASN A 142 9.52 11.46 0.44
C ASN A 142 9.96 10.20 1.18
N GLY A 143 9.06 9.21 1.29
CA GLY A 143 9.30 7.99 2.07
C GLY A 143 9.25 8.26 3.58
N TRP A 144 8.27 9.05 4.01
CA TRP A 144 7.97 9.39 5.41
C TRP A 144 9.00 10.29 6.12
N ARG A 145 9.98 10.83 5.39
CA ARG A 145 11.07 11.64 5.96
C ARG A 145 10.67 13.09 6.20
N ASP A 146 9.91 13.67 5.28
CA ASP A 146 9.70 15.12 5.26
C ASP A 146 8.28 15.46 5.71
N GLY A 147 8.17 16.38 6.68
CA GLY A 147 6.89 16.99 7.03
C GLY A 147 6.55 18.13 6.07
N VAL A 148 5.33 18.14 5.55
CA VAL A 148 4.87 19.18 4.61
C VAL A 148 4.02 20.27 5.27
N GLY A 149 3.82 20.19 6.59
CA GLY A 149 3.00 21.15 7.35
C GLY A 149 1.51 21.12 7.03
N ARG A 150 1.05 20.05 6.36
CA ARG A 150 -0.36 19.83 6.00
C ARG A 150 -0.96 18.76 6.91
N SER A 151 -2.18 19.01 7.37
CA SER A 151 -2.90 18.00 8.16
C SER A 151 -3.38 16.85 7.27
N CYS A 152 -3.54 15.67 7.87
CA CYS A 152 -4.10 14.50 7.20
C CYS A 152 -5.49 14.80 6.63
N ASP A 153 -6.34 15.42 7.45
CA ASP A 153 -7.73 15.71 7.09
C ASP A 153 -7.83 16.66 5.88
N GLU A 154 -6.99 17.69 5.82
CA GLU A 154 -6.92 18.60 4.67
C GLU A 154 -6.56 17.86 3.38
N VAL A 155 -5.51 17.03 3.42
CA VAL A 155 -5.05 16.29 2.24
C VAL A 155 -6.09 15.28 1.80
N VAL A 156 -6.66 14.51 2.74
CA VAL A 156 -7.68 13.51 2.44
C VAL A 156 -8.94 14.15 1.85
N SER A 157 -9.40 15.27 2.41
CA SER A 157 -10.56 15.99 1.90
C SER A 157 -10.33 16.53 0.48
N GLU A 158 -9.14 17.08 0.22
CA GLU A 158 -8.75 17.55 -1.11
C GLU A 158 -8.76 16.41 -2.13
N LEU A 159 -8.11 15.29 -1.82
CA LEU A 159 -8.04 14.13 -2.73
C LEU A 159 -9.42 13.52 -2.99
N ALA A 160 -10.28 13.45 -1.97
CA ALA A 160 -11.67 13.03 -2.15
C ALA A 160 -12.43 13.98 -3.11
N SER A 161 -12.21 15.29 -2.99
CA SER A 161 -12.83 16.29 -3.87
C SER A 161 -12.34 16.22 -5.33
N LEU A 162 -11.10 15.75 -5.54
CA LEU A 162 -10.55 15.49 -6.87
C LEU A 162 -11.10 14.20 -7.51
N GLY A 163 -11.81 13.36 -6.74
CA GLY A 163 -12.51 12.19 -7.24
C GLY A 163 -11.84 10.84 -6.91
N PHE A 164 -10.79 10.82 -6.09
CA PHE A 164 -10.23 9.56 -5.58
C PHE A 164 -11.30 8.76 -4.82
N LYS A 165 -11.31 7.44 -5.02
CA LYS A 165 -12.26 6.49 -4.39
C LYS A 165 -11.60 5.42 -3.53
N HIS A 166 -10.28 5.33 -3.61
CA HIS A 166 -9.47 4.40 -2.84
C HIS A 166 -8.40 5.18 -2.10
N LEU A 167 -8.19 4.83 -0.83
CA LEU A 167 -7.24 5.49 0.05
C LEU A 167 -6.53 4.43 0.89
N VAL A 168 -5.23 4.28 0.71
CA VAL A 168 -4.36 3.66 1.69
C VAL A 168 -4.00 4.73 2.70
N PHE A 169 -4.32 4.47 3.97
CA PHE A 169 -3.87 5.31 5.07
C PHE A 169 -2.82 4.55 5.88
N THR A 170 -1.62 5.12 5.98
CA THR A 170 -0.54 4.56 6.79
C THR A 170 -0.33 5.35 8.07
N ASP A 171 -0.56 4.72 9.23
CA ASP A 171 -0.17 5.28 10.52
C ASP A 171 1.33 5.02 10.77
N ILE A 172 2.14 6.03 10.50
CA ILE A 172 3.60 5.95 10.59
C ILE A 172 4.05 5.73 12.05
N ALA A 173 3.29 6.18 13.05
CA ALA A 173 3.68 6.00 14.44
C ALA A 173 3.69 4.51 14.85
N ARG A 174 2.93 3.67 14.13
CA ARG A 174 2.74 2.25 14.42
C ARG A 174 3.37 1.34 13.36
N ASP A 175 3.66 1.84 12.16
CA ASP A 175 4.24 1.03 11.09
C ASP A 175 5.57 0.38 11.49
N GLY A 176 5.67 -0.93 11.27
CA GLY A 176 6.85 -1.74 11.62
C GLY A 176 7.15 -1.87 13.11
N MET A 177 6.33 -1.29 14.01
CA MET A 177 6.57 -1.30 15.46
C MET A 177 5.94 -2.50 16.19
N GLN A 178 5.03 -3.22 15.52
CA GLN A 178 4.25 -4.33 16.09
C GLN A 178 3.45 -3.96 17.35
N THR A 179 3.10 -2.68 17.50
CA THR A 179 2.34 -2.15 18.65
C THR A 179 0.82 -2.21 18.48
N GLY A 180 0.34 -2.92 17.45
CA GLY A 180 -1.07 -2.98 17.08
C GLY A 180 -1.56 -1.72 16.36
N ILE A 181 -2.85 -1.68 16.05
CA ILE A 181 -3.49 -0.65 15.22
C ILE A 181 -4.32 0.38 16.00
N ASP A 182 -4.55 1.54 15.37
CA ASP A 182 -5.52 2.53 15.84
C ASP A 182 -6.79 2.51 14.99
N VAL A 183 -7.81 1.75 15.41
CA VAL A 183 -9.07 1.67 14.66
C VAL A 183 -9.76 3.04 14.57
N ASP A 184 -9.63 3.88 15.60
CA ASP A 184 -10.29 5.19 15.63
C ASP A 184 -9.64 6.17 14.67
N ALA A 185 -8.32 6.08 14.45
CA ALA A 185 -7.64 6.83 13.40
C ALA A 185 -8.25 6.52 12.02
N TYR A 186 -8.42 5.23 11.68
CA TYR A 186 -9.05 4.83 10.41
C TYR A 186 -10.51 5.29 10.31
N ARG A 187 -11.28 5.25 11.41
CA ARG A 187 -12.65 5.81 11.45
C ARG A 187 -12.68 7.31 11.15
N SER A 188 -11.72 8.05 11.69
CA SER A 188 -11.61 9.49 11.44
C SER A 188 -11.31 9.76 9.97
N VAL A 189 -10.30 9.08 9.40
CA VAL A 189 -9.89 9.27 8.01
C VAL A 189 -11.00 8.86 7.04
N ALA A 190 -11.66 7.71 7.25
CA ALA A 190 -12.79 7.27 6.41
C ALA A 190 -13.94 8.29 6.43
N ARG A 191 -14.21 8.92 7.57
CA ARG A 191 -15.23 9.97 7.68
C ARG A 191 -14.88 11.21 6.85
N VAL A 192 -13.61 11.62 6.86
CA VAL A 192 -13.13 12.77 6.08
C VAL A 192 -13.13 12.44 4.58
N ALA A 193 -12.69 11.24 4.21
CA ALA A 193 -12.69 10.76 2.83
C ALA A 193 -14.11 10.61 2.26
N GLY A 194 -15.08 10.23 3.10
CA GLY A 194 -16.43 9.89 2.70
C GLY A 194 -16.55 8.51 2.05
N PHE A 195 -15.52 7.66 2.19
CA PHE A 195 -15.46 6.28 1.70
C PHE A 195 -14.48 5.45 2.57
N PRO A 196 -14.61 4.11 2.59
CA PRO A 196 -13.75 3.26 3.41
C PRO A 196 -12.28 3.28 2.98
N VAL A 197 -11.39 3.03 3.92
CA VAL A 197 -9.94 3.09 3.71
C VAL A 197 -9.29 1.72 3.76
N VAL A 198 -8.13 1.59 3.11
CA VAL A 198 -7.22 0.47 3.29
C VAL A 198 -6.26 0.80 4.42
N ALA A 199 -6.33 0.02 5.50
CA ALA A 199 -5.46 0.18 6.66
C ALA A 199 -4.04 -0.30 6.35
N SER A 200 -3.04 0.51 6.69
CA SER A 200 -1.63 0.18 6.55
C SER A 200 -0.86 0.64 7.80
N GLY A 201 0.08 -0.19 8.24
CA GLY A 201 0.91 0.08 9.41
C GLY A 201 0.37 -0.48 10.73
N GLY A 202 1.27 -1.13 11.47
CA GLY A 202 1.03 -1.58 12.85
C GLY A 202 0.41 -2.96 13.02
N ILE A 203 -0.13 -3.59 11.97
CA ILE A 203 -0.74 -4.92 12.06
C ILE A 203 0.32 -5.96 12.44
N SER A 204 0.16 -6.57 13.61
CA SER A 204 1.07 -7.60 14.13
C SER A 204 0.37 -8.86 14.63
N THR A 205 -0.93 -8.80 14.88
CA THR A 205 -1.72 -9.92 15.42
C THR A 205 -2.99 -10.20 14.62
N LEU A 206 -3.59 -11.38 14.81
CA LEU A 206 -4.90 -11.69 14.26
C LEU A 206 -6.01 -10.82 14.88
N GLU A 207 -5.86 -10.45 16.15
CA GLU A 207 -6.74 -9.52 16.86
C GLU A 207 -6.79 -8.14 16.17
N ASP A 208 -5.66 -7.62 15.67
CA ASP A 208 -5.65 -6.38 14.88
C ASP A 208 -6.54 -6.52 13.63
N ILE A 209 -6.41 -7.64 12.91
CA ILE A 209 -7.20 -7.91 11.70
C ILE A 209 -8.69 -8.02 12.05
N ARG A 210 -9.04 -8.71 13.13
CA ARG A 210 -10.44 -8.81 13.60
C ARG A 210 -10.99 -7.45 14.02
N ALA A 211 -10.18 -6.61 14.67
CA ALA A 211 -10.58 -5.27 15.07
C ALA A 211 -10.85 -4.36 13.85
N LEU A 212 -10.04 -4.45 12.79
CA LEU A 212 -10.31 -3.78 11.51
C LEU A 212 -11.59 -4.30 10.85
N ALA A 213 -11.77 -5.63 10.79
CA ALA A 213 -12.98 -6.22 10.22
C ALA A 213 -14.25 -5.80 10.98
N ALA A 214 -14.19 -5.76 12.31
CA ALA A 214 -15.28 -5.31 13.18
C ALA A 214 -15.59 -3.81 13.05
N ALA A 215 -14.66 -3.01 12.50
CA ALA A 215 -14.93 -1.59 12.23
C ALA A 215 -16.02 -1.38 11.17
N GLY A 216 -16.23 -2.38 10.31
CA GLY A 216 -17.28 -2.43 9.30
C GLY A 216 -16.82 -1.99 7.91
N PRO A 217 -17.52 -2.43 6.85
CA PRO A 217 -17.14 -2.17 5.46
C PRO A 217 -17.27 -0.69 5.04
N GLU A 218 -18.01 0.12 5.81
CA GLU A 218 -18.11 1.58 5.62
C GLU A 218 -16.84 2.32 6.11
N VAL A 219 -16.01 1.65 6.92
CA VAL A 219 -14.78 2.23 7.47
C VAL A 219 -13.55 1.60 6.83
N ILE A 220 -13.51 0.27 6.75
CA ILE A 220 -12.34 -0.47 6.27
C ILE A 220 -12.68 -1.23 5.00
N GLU A 221 -12.05 -0.84 3.89
CA GLU A 221 -12.09 -1.56 2.62
C GLU A 221 -11.20 -2.81 2.72
N GLY A 222 -9.99 -2.62 3.24
CA GLY A 222 -9.01 -3.68 3.39
C GLY A 222 -7.87 -3.35 4.33
N ALA A 223 -6.92 -4.26 4.43
CA ALA A 223 -5.73 -4.09 5.25
C ALA A 223 -4.48 -4.65 4.56
N ILE A 224 -3.38 -3.89 4.59
CA ILE A 224 -2.09 -4.29 4.05
C ILE A 224 -1.28 -5.01 5.13
N THR A 225 -0.87 -6.24 4.86
CA THR A 225 -0.08 -7.07 5.78
C THR A 225 1.25 -7.47 5.15
N GLY A 226 2.35 -6.89 5.65
CA GLY A 226 3.70 -7.21 5.19
C GLY A 226 4.48 -7.99 6.23
N ARG A 227 5.19 -7.26 7.09
CA ARG A 227 6.13 -7.79 8.09
C ARG A 227 5.60 -8.97 8.90
N ALA A 228 4.36 -8.90 9.40
CA ALA A 228 3.79 -9.94 10.25
C ALA A 228 3.68 -11.31 9.55
N LEU A 229 3.43 -11.34 8.24
CA LEU A 229 3.42 -12.58 7.45
C LEU A 229 4.84 -13.13 7.27
N TYR A 230 5.79 -12.26 6.91
CA TYR A 230 7.18 -12.64 6.70
C TYR A 230 7.92 -13.08 7.97
N GLU A 231 7.53 -12.55 9.13
CA GLU A 231 8.07 -12.93 10.44
C GLU A 231 7.29 -14.08 11.10
N GLY A 232 6.23 -14.59 10.45
CA GLY A 232 5.47 -15.73 10.94
C GLY A 232 4.67 -15.43 12.21
N SER A 233 4.26 -14.18 12.43
CA SER A 233 3.36 -13.83 13.54
C SER A 233 2.01 -14.54 13.42
N PHE A 234 1.58 -14.79 12.18
CA PHE A 234 0.46 -15.63 11.79
C PHE A 234 0.63 -16.03 10.31
N THR A 235 -0.13 -17.03 9.88
CA THR A 235 -0.18 -17.43 8.47
C THR A 235 -1.23 -16.63 7.69
N LEU A 236 -1.11 -16.59 6.36
CA LEU A 236 -2.04 -15.84 5.51
C LEU A 236 -3.47 -16.42 5.55
N ASP A 237 -3.62 -17.74 5.64
CA ASP A 237 -4.92 -18.40 5.81
C ASP A 237 -5.61 -17.97 7.11
N GLN A 238 -4.87 -17.95 8.24
CA GLN A 238 -5.39 -17.45 9.52
C GLN A 238 -5.82 -15.99 9.43
N ALA A 239 -5.03 -15.16 8.75
CA ALA A 239 -5.34 -13.76 8.54
C ALA A 239 -6.61 -13.58 7.69
N LEU A 240 -6.76 -14.37 6.61
CA LEU A 240 -7.93 -14.34 5.75
C LEU A 240 -9.21 -14.77 6.50
N ASP A 241 -9.12 -15.81 7.34
CA ASP A 241 -10.24 -16.22 8.20
C ASP A 241 -10.64 -15.10 9.15
N ALA A 242 -9.67 -14.51 9.86
CA ALA A 242 -9.89 -13.36 10.74
C ALA A 242 -10.55 -12.16 10.03
N ALA A 243 -10.15 -11.88 8.78
CA ALA A 243 -10.72 -10.78 7.97
C ALA A 243 -12.16 -11.04 7.51
N THR A 244 -12.63 -12.29 7.55
CA THR A 244 -14.02 -12.67 7.27
C THR A 244 -14.87 -12.89 8.53
N GLY A 245 -14.29 -12.70 9.73
CA GLY A 245 -14.97 -12.90 11.01
C GLY A 245 -15.21 -14.38 11.34
N ARG A 246 -14.39 -15.28 10.79
CA ARG A 246 -14.39 -16.72 11.12
C ARG A 246 -13.33 -17.06 12.15
#